data_AF-A0A0W0SR10-F1
#
_entry.id   AF-A0A0W0SR10-F1
#
_cell.length_a   1.000
_cell.length_b   1.000
_cell.length_c   1.000
_cell.angle_alpha   90.00
_cell.angle_beta   90.00
_cell.angle_gamma   90.00
#
_symmetry.space_group_name_H-M   'P 1'
#
loop_
_entity.id
_entity.type
_entity.pdbx_description
1 polymer ?
#
loop_
_entity_poly.entity_id
_entity_poly.type
_entity_poly.pdbx_seq_one_letter_code
_entity_poly.pdbx_strand_id
1 'polypeptide(L)'
;MIILTRPNERILKKVENHEIKEDGSFDIPDDITAIDANAFSDCLDLQEINIPDNVLTIGDAAFEGCVKLKKVTLSNNLISIGNWAFADCESIEHIDIPDSAYIIGGYVFFGCRNLKSIKLPVVRSEELSEGTPGLALKRMLMNCSALKQIDIPHGVVSIGSRDFGGCSGLKQISIPESILNIAADAFLDSRVEMIIIDSSNEKERARIITLLPENLRNKVVIYSKKELIDLLEKQLSRIISAVETNPLFERMVLPPEIVARVNKFIGKNNLSYQNALAAIKRIRLPRIQDGEKGKRAYEEKIEKIINECITNGQTDESEKIINKCITNKQTDESYSFLLKALTATAAVGGLALGLAALITVLAAGAIPLATTFTVVGAACLGVAASTFFYHSYTAKEESIEVSCLNSL
;
A
#
# COMPACT_ATOMS: atom_id res chain seq x y z
N MET A 1 15.08 -38.38 -6.52
CA MET A 1 14.57 -39.54 -7.30
C MET A 1 13.16 -39.25 -7.80
N ILE A 2 12.95 -39.02 -9.10
CA ILE A 2 11.65 -38.69 -9.71
C ILE A 2 10.90 -40.01 -9.97
N ILE A 3 9.66 -40.18 -9.48
CA ILE A 3 8.80 -41.32 -9.81
C ILE A 3 7.50 -40.80 -10.38
N LEU A 4 7.09 -41.35 -11.53
CA LEU A 4 5.94 -40.96 -12.32
C LEU A 4 4.65 -41.53 -11.71
N THR A 5 3.71 -40.67 -11.33
CA THR A 5 2.31 -41.06 -11.08
C THR A 5 1.43 -40.24 -12.01
N ARG A 6 0.98 -40.89 -13.11
CA ARG A 6 0.31 -40.34 -14.32
C ARG A 6 1.29 -39.75 -15.35
N PRO A 7 0.96 -39.79 -16.67
CA PRO A 7 1.96 -39.64 -17.73
C PRO A 7 2.71 -38.29 -17.74
N ASN A 8 2.15 -37.25 -17.11
CA ASN A 8 2.66 -35.87 -17.17
C ASN A 8 2.75 -35.15 -15.81
N GLU A 9 2.55 -35.84 -14.67
CA GLU A 9 2.74 -35.22 -13.34
C GLU A 9 4.11 -35.65 -12.80
N ARG A 10 5.11 -34.77 -12.88
CA ARG A 10 6.40 -34.98 -12.22
C ARG A 10 6.38 -34.31 -10.86
N ILE A 11 6.67 -35.09 -9.84
CA ILE A 11 6.69 -34.63 -8.46
C ILE A 11 8.15 -34.49 -8.02
N LEU A 12 8.51 -33.31 -7.51
CA LEU A 12 9.80 -33.08 -6.88
C LEU A 12 9.78 -33.69 -5.48
N LYS A 13 10.63 -34.68 -5.25
CA LYS A 13 10.75 -35.38 -3.98
C LYS A 13 11.82 -34.73 -3.08
N LYS A 14 12.35 -35.51 -2.13
CA LYS A 14 13.45 -35.09 -1.26
C LYS A 14 14.63 -34.53 -2.06
N VAL A 15 15.05 -33.35 -1.64
CA VAL A 15 16.26 -32.62 -1.97
C VAL A 15 17.11 -32.60 -0.70
N GLU A 16 18.39 -32.93 -0.84
CA GLU A 16 19.37 -32.93 0.24
C GLU A 16 20.19 -31.64 0.24
N ASN A 17 20.74 -31.25 1.39
CA ASN A 17 21.50 -29.99 1.51
C ASN A 17 22.68 -29.88 0.51
N HIS A 18 23.29 -30.99 0.10
CA HIS A 18 24.39 -30.98 -0.87
C HIS A 18 23.95 -30.71 -2.33
N GLU A 19 22.64 -30.73 -2.61
CA GLU A 19 22.05 -30.37 -3.90
C GLU A 19 21.72 -28.88 -3.99
N ILE A 20 21.76 -28.16 -2.86
CA ILE A 20 21.61 -26.71 -2.81
C ILE A 20 22.89 -26.06 -3.34
N LYS A 21 22.75 -25.06 -4.21
CA LYS A 21 23.87 -24.34 -4.80
C LYS A 21 24.64 -23.55 -3.73
N GLU A 22 25.89 -23.18 -4.03
CA GLU A 22 26.72 -22.38 -3.12
C GLU A 22 26.11 -21.02 -2.74
N ASP A 23 25.25 -20.46 -3.60
CA ASP A 23 24.50 -19.23 -3.34
C ASP A 23 23.24 -19.44 -2.48
N GLY A 24 22.93 -20.69 -2.10
CA GLY A 24 21.75 -21.04 -1.31
C GLY A 24 20.47 -21.19 -2.13
N SER A 25 20.53 -21.21 -3.46
CA SER A 25 19.35 -21.41 -4.32
C SER A 25 19.19 -22.87 -4.79
N PHE A 26 17.98 -23.22 -5.21
CA PHE A 26 17.66 -24.48 -5.89
C PHE A 26 16.77 -24.21 -7.11
N ASP A 27 17.16 -24.73 -8.28
CA ASP A 27 16.38 -24.60 -9.50
C ASP A 27 15.42 -25.79 -9.62
N ILE A 28 14.12 -25.51 -9.52
CA ILE A 28 13.08 -26.51 -9.78
C ILE A 28 12.92 -26.68 -11.30
N PRO A 29 13.00 -27.91 -11.85
CA PRO A 29 12.79 -28.14 -13.27
C PRO A 29 11.37 -27.75 -13.76
N ASP A 30 11.29 -27.19 -14.97
CA ASP A 30 10.05 -26.68 -15.60
C ASP A 30 9.01 -27.76 -15.95
N ASP A 31 9.27 -29.04 -15.65
CA ASP A 31 8.30 -30.12 -15.81
C ASP A 31 7.72 -30.64 -14.49
N ILE A 32 8.14 -30.08 -13.35
CA ILE A 32 7.61 -30.40 -12.03
C ILE A 32 6.25 -29.75 -11.82
N THR A 33 5.22 -30.55 -11.59
CA THR A 33 3.84 -30.08 -11.34
C THR A 33 3.48 -30.05 -9.85
N ALA A 34 4.28 -30.67 -8.99
CA ALA A 34 4.03 -30.75 -7.55
C ALA A 34 5.34 -30.89 -6.75
N ILE A 35 5.36 -30.33 -5.54
CA ILE A 35 6.41 -30.53 -4.55
C ILE A 35 5.88 -31.51 -3.50
N ASP A 36 6.57 -32.65 -3.33
CA ASP A 36 6.14 -33.71 -2.42
C ASP A 36 6.24 -33.28 -0.95
N ALA A 37 5.59 -34.04 -0.08
CA ALA A 37 5.74 -33.87 1.34
C ALA A 37 7.22 -34.01 1.77
N ASN A 38 7.68 -33.12 2.65
CA ASN A 38 9.06 -33.07 3.16
C ASN A 38 10.17 -32.88 2.11
N ALA A 39 9.84 -32.46 0.87
CA ALA A 39 10.80 -32.36 -0.23
C ALA A 39 12.07 -31.56 0.13
N PHE A 40 11.93 -30.43 0.80
CA PHE A 40 13.01 -29.57 1.29
C PHE A 40 13.06 -29.51 2.82
N SER A 41 12.36 -30.38 3.54
CA SER A 41 12.38 -30.37 5.02
C SER A 41 13.82 -30.41 5.55
N ASP A 42 14.14 -29.52 6.48
CA ASP A 42 15.47 -29.30 7.05
C ASP A 42 16.59 -29.00 6.03
N CYS A 43 16.26 -28.36 4.90
CA CYS A 43 17.26 -27.78 3.99
C CYS A 43 17.87 -26.50 4.60
N LEU A 44 18.78 -26.68 5.54
CA LEU A 44 19.42 -25.62 6.33
C LEU A 44 20.28 -24.65 5.50
N ASP A 45 20.64 -25.00 4.26
CA ASP A 45 21.41 -24.14 3.36
C ASP A 45 20.55 -23.42 2.32
N LEU A 46 19.27 -23.79 2.18
CA LEU A 46 18.34 -23.13 1.26
C LEU A 46 18.01 -21.72 1.75
N GLN A 47 18.31 -20.72 0.93
CA GLN A 47 18.10 -19.29 1.18
C GLN A 47 17.04 -18.68 0.28
N GLU A 48 16.93 -19.15 -0.96
CA GLU A 48 15.90 -18.72 -1.90
C GLU A 48 15.37 -19.87 -2.75
N ILE A 49 14.07 -19.81 -3.04
CA ILE A 49 13.46 -20.74 -3.99
C ILE A 49 12.43 -20.02 -4.86
N ASN A 50 12.49 -20.33 -6.16
CA ASN A 50 11.49 -19.93 -7.13
C ASN A 50 10.65 -21.15 -7.49
N ILE A 51 9.36 -21.14 -7.13
CA ILE A 51 8.42 -22.19 -7.45
C ILE A 51 7.75 -21.85 -8.79
N PRO A 52 8.06 -22.59 -9.87
CA PRO A 52 7.59 -22.24 -11.22
C PRO A 52 6.08 -22.42 -11.38
N ASP A 53 5.49 -21.68 -12.33
CA ASP A 53 4.02 -21.56 -12.53
C ASP A 53 3.32 -22.87 -12.94
N ASN A 54 4.08 -23.91 -13.29
CA ASN A 54 3.58 -25.27 -13.55
C ASN A 54 3.32 -26.06 -12.25
N VAL A 55 3.89 -25.64 -11.11
CA VAL A 55 3.65 -26.25 -9.81
C VAL A 55 2.28 -25.85 -9.30
N LEU A 56 1.42 -26.83 -9.10
CA LEU A 56 0.05 -26.65 -8.63
C LEU A 56 -0.11 -26.97 -7.14
N THR A 57 0.78 -27.78 -6.58
CA THR A 57 0.65 -28.23 -5.19
C THR A 57 1.99 -28.25 -4.46
N ILE A 58 1.96 -27.82 -3.20
CA ILE A 58 3.06 -27.96 -2.24
C ILE A 58 2.58 -28.90 -1.13
N GLY A 59 3.30 -30.00 -0.92
CA GLY A 59 2.96 -31.02 0.06
C GLY A 59 3.15 -30.60 1.52
N ASP A 60 2.69 -31.47 2.42
CA ASP A 60 2.85 -31.27 3.86
C ASP A 60 4.35 -31.21 4.25
N ALA A 61 4.70 -30.26 5.13
CA ALA A 61 6.06 -30.03 5.61
C ALA A 61 7.12 -29.84 4.49
N ALA A 62 6.71 -29.48 3.27
CA ALA A 62 7.60 -29.42 2.11
C ALA A 62 8.87 -28.58 2.34
N PHE A 63 8.79 -27.49 3.09
CA PHE A 63 9.91 -26.62 3.46
C PHE A 63 10.07 -26.47 4.98
N GLU A 64 9.50 -27.38 5.78
CA GLU A 64 9.61 -27.31 7.24
C GLU A 64 11.08 -27.22 7.68
N GLY A 65 11.40 -26.32 8.61
CA GLY A 65 12.74 -26.21 9.18
C GLY A 65 13.80 -25.62 8.23
N CYS A 66 13.43 -25.05 7.08
CA CYS A 66 14.35 -24.30 6.22
C CYS A 66 14.72 -22.95 6.86
N VAL A 67 15.50 -22.97 7.94
CA VAL A 67 15.74 -21.81 8.81
C VAL A 67 16.41 -20.62 8.12
N LYS A 68 17.15 -20.84 7.03
CA LYS A 68 17.79 -19.79 6.21
C LYS A 68 16.93 -19.30 5.04
N LEU A 69 15.79 -19.96 4.77
CA LEU A 69 14.93 -19.61 3.63
C LEU A 69 14.34 -18.23 3.85
N LYS A 70 14.78 -17.28 3.02
CA LYS A 70 14.43 -15.85 3.15
C LYS A 70 13.46 -15.41 2.06
N LYS A 71 13.66 -15.91 0.83
CA LYS A 71 12.90 -15.49 -0.35
C LYS A 71 12.20 -16.69 -0.96
N VAL A 72 10.88 -16.64 -0.98
CA VAL A 72 10.03 -17.63 -1.62
C VAL A 72 9.20 -16.92 -2.67
N THR A 73 9.34 -17.32 -3.93
CA THR A 73 8.42 -16.92 -4.99
C THR A 73 7.50 -18.10 -5.28
N LEU A 74 6.19 -17.92 -5.05
CA LEU A 74 5.18 -18.94 -5.28
C LEU A 74 4.67 -18.90 -6.73
N SER A 75 4.26 -20.06 -7.24
CA SER A 75 3.55 -20.19 -8.52
C SER A 75 2.26 -19.38 -8.53
N ASN A 76 1.99 -18.63 -9.59
CA ASN A 76 0.73 -17.90 -9.77
C ASN A 76 -0.49 -18.82 -10.00
N ASN A 77 -0.24 -20.10 -10.31
CA ASN A 77 -1.28 -21.12 -10.52
C ASN A 77 -1.35 -22.11 -9.35
N LEU A 78 -0.69 -21.81 -8.23
CA LEU A 78 -0.69 -22.67 -7.06
C LEU A 78 -2.11 -22.87 -6.55
N ILE A 79 -2.53 -24.12 -6.37
CA ILE A 79 -3.88 -24.50 -5.93
C ILE A 79 -3.87 -24.85 -4.44
N SER A 80 -2.85 -25.58 -3.98
CA SER A 80 -2.81 -26.06 -2.60
C SER A 80 -1.45 -25.95 -1.93
N ILE A 81 -1.49 -25.64 -0.63
CA ILE A 81 -0.36 -25.61 0.29
C ILE A 81 -0.68 -26.55 1.46
N GLY A 82 0.15 -27.57 1.65
CA GLY A 82 0.00 -28.59 2.67
C GLY A 82 0.19 -28.06 4.10
N ASN A 83 -0.13 -28.91 5.07
CA ASN A 83 0.06 -28.60 6.48
C ASN A 83 1.55 -28.43 6.80
N TRP A 84 1.90 -27.48 7.66
CA TRP A 84 3.30 -27.18 8.06
C TRP A 84 4.26 -26.88 6.88
N ALA A 85 3.76 -26.58 5.68
CA ALA A 85 4.60 -26.52 4.48
C ALA A 85 5.78 -25.54 4.58
N PHE A 86 5.66 -24.45 5.36
CA PHE A 86 6.74 -23.51 5.65
C PHE A 86 6.94 -23.32 7.17
N ALA A 87 6.60 -24.34 7.98
CA ALA A 87 6.77 -24.26 9.42
C ALA A 87 8.25 -24.10 9.79
N ASP A 88 8.54 -23.30 10.81
CA ASP A 88 9.87 -22.98 11.32
C ASP A 88 10.87 -22.46 10.25
N CYS A 89 10.36 -21.90 9.14
CA CYS A 89 11.13 -21.10 8.19
C CYS A 89 11.43 -19.72 8.80
N GLU A 90 12.35 -19.67 9.75
CA GLU A 90 12.55 -18.51 10.62
C GLU A 90 13.01 -17.24 9.89
N SER A 91 13.60 -17.35 8.68
CA SER A 91 14.16 -16.22 7.92
C SER A 91 13.20 -15.59 6.91
N ILE A 92 12.01 -16.16 6.67
CA ILE A 92 11.04 -15.58 5.74
C ILE A 92 10.54 -14.25 6.32
N GLU A 93 10.72 -13.16 5.57
CA GLU A 93 10.29 -11.82 5.98
C GLU A 93 8.94 -11.42 5.35
N HIS A 94 8.69 -11.88 4.13
CA HIS A 94 7.54 -11.50 3.32
C HIS A 94 7.11 -12.70 2.47
N ILE A 95 5.80 -12.94 2.38
CA ILE A 95 5.27 -13.92 1.43
C ILE A 95 3.89 -13.51 0.94
N ASP A 96 3.68 -13.62 -0.37
CA ASP A 96 2.40 -13.34 -1.00
C ASP A 96 1.80 -14.66 -1.49
N ILE A 97 0.72 -15.09 -0.84
CA ILE A 97 -0.03 -16.27 -1.29
C ILE A 97 -0.91 -15.85 -2.47
N PRO A 98 -0.81 -16.52 -3.63
CA PRO A 98 -1.61 -16.19 -4.80
C PRO A 98 -3.10 -16.49 -4.55
N ASP A 99 -4.00 -15.70 -5.15
CA ASP A 99 -5.45 -15.87 -4.98
C ASP A 99 -5.95 -17.25 -5.48
N SER A 100 -5.20 -17.91 -6.37
CA SER A 100 -5.47 -19.27 -6.83
C SER A 100 -5.32 -20.35 -5.75
N ALA A 101 -4.58 -20.06 -4.66
CA ALA A 101 -4.29 -21.02 -3.61
C ALA A 101 -5.41 -21.08 -2.56
N TYR A 102 -6.54 -21.69 -2.92
CA TYR A 102 -7.72 -21.77 -2.06
C TYR A 102 -7.70 -22.95 -1.06
N ILE A 103 -6.78 -23.91 -1.21
CA ILE A 103 -6.59 -25.02 -0.25
C ILE A 103 -5.33 -24.77 0.58
N ILE A 104 -5.52 -24.21 1.78
CA ILE A 104 -4.43 -23.97 2.73
C ILE A 104 -4.53 -24.94 3.93
N GLY A 105 -3.44 -25.63 4.20
CA GLY A 105 -3.24 -26.51 5.35
C GLY A 105 -3.20 -25.76 6.69
N GLY A 106 -3.15 -26.51 7.78
CA GLY A 106 -2.90 -25.94 9.11
C GLY A 106 -1.42 -25.62 9.32
N TYR A 107 -1.13 -24.64 10.17
CA TYR A 107 0.23 -24.34 10.64
C TYR A 107 1.25 -24.02 9.53
N VAL A 108 0.82 -23.57 8.35
CA VAL A 108 1.70 -23.38 7.18
C VAL A 108 2.91 -22.51 7.47
N PHE A 109 2.75 -21.41 8.20
CA PHE A 109 3.84 -20.50 8.62
C PHE A 109 4.05 -20.52 10.13
N PHE A 110 3.74 -21.65 10.78
CA PHE A 110 4.00 -21.80 12.22
C PHE A 110 5.47 -21.50 12.51
N GLY A 111 5.75 -20.67 13.52
CA GLY A 111 7.14 -20.39 13.92
C GLY A 111 7.97 -19.57 12.93
N CYS A 112 7.37 -18.97 11.89
CA CYS A 112 8.04 -18.01 11.00
C CYS A 112 8.30 -16.68 11.74
N ARG A 113 9.27 -16.67 12.66
CA ARG A 113 9.48 -15.58 13.64
C ARG A 113 9.82 -14.23 13.02
N ASN A 114 10.44 -14.19 11.85
CA ASN A 114 10.76 -12.96 11.12
C ASN A 114 9.72 -12.53 10.08
N LEU A 115 8.59 -13.24 9.95
CA LEU A 115 7.55 -12.88 8.98
C LEU A 115 6.91 -11.54 9.38
N LYS A 116 7.17 -10.50 8.58
CA LYS A 116 6.73 -9.11 8.81
C LYS A 116 5.41 -8.79 8.10
N SER A 117 5.19 -9.38 6.93
CA SER A 117 3.93 -9.23 6.18
C SER A 117 3.60 -10.49 5.40
N ILE A 118 2.31 -10.75 5.27
CA ILE A 118 1.77 -11.83 4.46
C ILE A 118 0.52 -11.35 3.73
N LYS A 119 0.42 -11.63 2.44
CA LYS A 119 -0.83 -11.49 1.68
C LYS A 119 -1.54 -12.84 1.67
N LEU A 120 -2.78 -12.85 2.16
CA LEU A 120 -3.66 -14.03 2.14
C LEU A 120 -4.53 -14.01 0.88
N PRO A 121 -4.90 -15.18 0.34
CA PRO A 121 -5.71 -15.23 -0.87
C PRO A 121 -7.14 -14.80 -0.57
N VAL A 122 -7.74 -14.09 -1.52
CA VAL A 122 -9.17 -13.75 -1.49
C VAL A 122 -9.94 -14.84 -2.23
N VAL A 123 -10.54 -15.76 -1.47
CA VAL A 123 -11.35 -16.83 -2.06
C VAL A 123 -12.69 -16.27 -2.50
N ARG A 124 -12.98 -16.32 -3.80
CA ARG A 124 -14.28 -15.91 -4.33
C ARG A 124 -15.32 -16.98 -4.06
N SER A 125 -16.54 -16.57 -3.74
CA SER A 125 -17.66 -17.48 -3.44
C SER A 125 -17.96 -18.48 -4.56
N GLU A 126 -17.60 -18.15 -5.80
CA GLU A 126 -17.81 -18.97 -7.01
C GLU A 126 -16.83 -20.14 -7.14
N GLU A 127 -15.67 -20.06 -6.47
CA GLU A 127 -14.61 -21.10 -6.48
C GLU A 127 -14.82 -22.12 -5.35
N LEU A 128 -15.70 -21.81 -4.40
CA LEU A 128 -16.12 -22.73 -3.35
C LEU A 128 -17.16 -23.70 -3.94
N SER A 129 -16.71 -24.86 -4.42
CA SER A 129 -17.63 -25.99 -4.62
C SER A 129 -18.37 -26.29 -3.31
N GLU A 130 -19.64 -26.69 -3.38
CA GLU A 130 -20.44 -27.03 -2.19
C GLU A 130 -19.64 -27.96 -1.25
N GLY A 131 -19.41 -27.52 -0.02
CA GLY A 131 -18.63 -28.26 0.97
C GLY A 131 -17.14 -27.91 1.07
N THR A 132 -16.64 -26.94 0.28
CA THR A 132 -15.32 -26.37 0.50
C THR A 132 -15.40 -25.43 1.71
N PRO A 133 -14.77 -25.75 2.86
CA PRO A 133 -14.77 -24.82 3.98
C PRO A 133 -14.05 -23.54 3.52
N GLY A 134 -14.73 -22.40 3.58
CA GLY A 134 -14.13 -21.09 3.31
C GLY A 134 -12.80 -20.94 4.06
N LEU A 135 -11.91 -20.09 3.56
CA LEU A 135 -10.52 -20.00 4.02
C LEU A 135 -10.43 -20.01 5.55
N ALA A 136 -10.07 -21.15 6.12
CA ALA A 136 -9.89 -21.31 7.56
C ALA A 136 -8.41 -21.08 7.87
N LEU A 137 -8.11 -20.18 8.80
CA LEU A 137 -6.73 -19.81 9.11
C LEU A 137 -5.93 -20.95 9.77
N LYS A 138 -6.60 -21.89 10.45
CA LYS A 138 -6.01 -23.15 10.96
C LYS A 138 -4.63 -22.98 11.64
N ARG A 139 -4.45 -21.94 12.45
CA ARG A 139 -3.18 -21.60 13.14
C ARG A 139 -1.99 -21.40 12.22
N MET A 140 -2.24 -21.06 10.96
CA MET A 140 -1.23 -20.81 9.94
C MET A 140 -0.16 -19.82 10.39
N LEU A 141 -0.51 -18.83 11.21
CA LEU A 141 0.39 -17.76 11.63
C LEU A 141 0.81 -17.84 13.10
N MET A 142 0.55 -18.96 13.78
CA MET A 142 0.90 -19.12 15.19
C MET A 142 2.43 -18.95 15.38
N ASN A 143 2.83 -18.18 16.39
CA ASN A 143 4.21 -17.80 16.70
C ASN A 143 4.93 -16.94 15.64
N CYS A 144 4.22 -16.28 14.73
CA CYS A 144 4.79 -15.25 13.85
C CYS A 144 5.08 -13.94 14.62
N SER A 145 6.14 -13.92 15.41
CA SER A 145 6.43 -12.85 16.38
C SER A 145 6.75 -11.48 15.78
N ALA A 146 7.23 -11.40 14.54
CA ALA A 146 7.55 -10.14 13.85
C ALA A 146 6.37 -9.53 13.07
N LEU A 147 5.26 -10.26 12.92
CA LEU A 147 4.10 -9.80 12.15
C LEU A 147 3.47 -8.63 12.88
N LYS A 148 3.43 -7.45 12.24
CA LYS A 148 2.93 -6.21 12.87
C LYS A 148 1.46 -5.94 12.61
N GLN A 149 1.00 -6.31 11.42
CA GLN A 149 -0.36 -6.09 10.98
C GLN A 149 -0.82 -7.22 10.07
N ILE A 150 -2.14 -7.45 10.04
CA ILE A 150 -2.75 -8.37 9.08
C ILE A 150 -4.16 -7.91 8.68
N ASP A 151 -4.44 -7.99 7.39
CA ASP A 151 -5.79 -7.87 6.84
C ASP A 151 -6.34 -9.28 6.61
N ILE A 152 -7.37 -9.66 7.37
CA ILE A 152 -8.05 -10.93 7.14
C ILE A 152 -8.91 -10.79 5.87
N PRO A 153 -8.77 -11.67 4.86
CA PRO A 153 -9.48 -11.53 3.60
C PRO A 153 -10.97 -11.82 3.76
N HIS A 154 -11.79 -11.19 2.93
CA HIS A 154 -13.21 -11.53 2.80
C HIS A 154 -13.35 -13.01 2.40
N GLY A 155 -14.33 -13.69 2.98
CA GLY A 155 -14.56 -15.13 2.80
C GLY A 155 -14.09 -15.99 3.97
N VAL A 156 -13.21 -15.46 4.83
CA VAL A 156 -12.91 -16.09 6.13
C VAL A 156 -14.14 -15.93 7.02
N VAL A 157 -14.65 -17.04 7.55
CA VAL A 157 -15.87 -17.09 8.38
C VAL A 157 -15.60 -17.23 9.87
N SER A 158 -14.39 -17.63 10.27
CA SER A 158 -14.05 -17.81 11.68
C SER A 158 -12.58 -17.54 11.96
N ILE A 159 -12.31 -16.88 13.08
CA ILE A 159 -10.99 -16.83 13.70
C ILE A 159 -10.99 -17.88 14.83
N GLY A 160 -10.34 -19.00 14.58
CA GLY A 160 -10.27 -20.14 15.48
C GLY A 160 -9.25 -19.99 16.62
N SER A 161 -9.23 -21.00 17.48
CA SER A 161 -8.34 -21.05 18.65
C SER A 161 -6.87 -20.95 18.23
N ARG A 162 -6.15 -19.98 18.80
CA ARG A 162 -4.74 -19.68 18.56
C ARG A 162 -4.36 -19.33 17.11
N ASP A 163 -5.30 -18.90 16.27
CA ASP A 163 -4.97 -18.48 14.89
C ASP A 163 -3.90 -17.37 14.83
N PHE A 164 -3.87 -16.50 15.83
CA PHE A 164 -2.84 -15.48 16.06
C PHE A 164 -2.11 -15.69 17.40
N GLY A 165 -2.07 -16.93 17.89
CA GLY A 165 -1.41 -17.29 19.13
C GLY A 165 0.09 -17.00 19.05
N GLY A 166 0.67 -16.33 20.04
CA GLY A 166 2.12 -16.03 20.07
C GLY A 166 2.59 -15.00 19.04
N CYS A 167 1.68 -14.34 18.29
CA CYS A 167 2.00 -13.21 17.43
C CYS A 167 2.30 -11.95 18.26
N SER A 168 3.39 -11.96 19.03
CA SER A 168 3.72 -10.93 20.01
C SER A 168 3.99 -9.54 19.41
N GLY A 169 4.30 -9.47 18.12
CA GLY A 169 4.49 -8.22 17.38
C GLY A 169 3.20 -7.64 16.77
N LEU A 170 2.10 -8.40 16.77
CA LEU A 170 0.87 -8.05 16.06
C LEU A 170 0.17 -6.90 16.78
N LYS A 171 0.22 -5.70 16.20
CA LYS A 171 -0.38 -4.47 16.73
C LYS A 171 -1.74 -4.17 16.10
N GLN A 172 -1.90 -4.46 14.81
CA GLN A 172 -3.10 -4.10 14.07
C GLN A 172 -3.71 -5.32 13.37
N ILE A 173 -5.03 -5.40 13.39
CA ILE A 173 -5.76 -6.39 12.62
C ILE A 173 -7.01 -5.78 11.98
N SER A 174 -7.22 -6.09 10.70
CA SER A 174 -8.47 -5.79 10.00
C SER A 174 -9.32 -7.06 9.91
N ILE A 175 -10.58 -6.96 10.34
CA ILE A 175 -11.53 -8.07 10.43
C ILE A 175 -12.69 -7.80 9.44
N PRO A 176 -12.94 -8.68 8.45
CA PRO A 176 -13.97 -8.46 7.45
C PRO A 176 -15.35 -8.81 8.00
N GLU A 177 -16.39 -8.32 7.32
CA GLU A 177 -17.79 -8.59 7.69
C GLU A 177 -18.22 -10.06 7.64
N SER A 178 -17.49 -10.91 6.90
CA SER A 178 -17.77 -12.34 6.76
C SER A 178 -17.55 -13.15 8.05
N ILE A 179 -16.88 -12.59 9.07
CA ILE A 179 -16.60 -13.30 10.31
C ILE A 179 -17.87 -13.55 11.12
N LEU A 180 -18.12 -14.83 11.44
CA LEU A 180 -19.25 -15.31 12.23
C LEU A 180 -18.84 -15.77 13.63
N ASN A 181 -17.57 -16.15 13.82
CA ASN A 181 -17.06 -16.64 15.10
C ASN A 181 -15.61 -16.20 15.37
N ILE A 182 -15.30 -15.87 16.61
CA ILE A 182 -13.95 -15.58 17.10
C ILE A 182 -13.74 -16.37 18.38
N ALA A 183 -12.76 -17.27 18.40
CA ALA A 183 -12.41 -18.05 19.59
C ALA A 183 -11.82 -17.15 20.69
N ALA A 184 -12.11 -17.48 21.96
CA ALA A 184 -11.65 -16.70 23.11
C ALA A 184 -10.12 -16.58 23.22
N ASP A 185 -9.39 -17.61 22.76
CA ASP A 185 -7.93 -17.71 22.77
C ASP A 185 -7.30 -17.47 21.39
N ALA A 186 -8.05 -16.96 20.41
CA ALA A 186 -7.55 -16.65 19.06
C ALA A 186 -6.30 -15.77 19.08
N PHE A 187 -6.22 -14.88 20.07
CA PHE A 187 -5.21 -13.85 20.25
C PHE A 187 -4.31 -14.08 21.48
N LEU A 188 -4.23 -15.32 21.97
CA LEU A 188 -3.38 -15.67 23.13
C LEU A 188 -1.93 -15.24 22.89
N ASP A 189 -1.30 -14.59 23.85
CA ASP A 189 0.08 -14.07 23.75
C ASP A 189 0.36 -13.11 22.56
N SER A 190 -0.70 -12.56 21.96
CA SER A 190 -0.59 -11.48 20.98
C SER A 190 -0.70 -10.10 21.65
N ARG A 191 -0.19 -9.06 20.98
CA ARG A 191 -0.19 -7.67 21.49
C ARG A 191 -1.08 -6.74 20.66
N VAL A 192 -2.23 -7.23 20.20
CA VAL A 192 -3.15 -6.43 19.37
C VAL A 192 -3.49 -5.13 20.11
N GLU A 193 -3.23 -3.99 19.50
CA GLU A 193 -3.46 -2.63 20.03
C GLU A 193 -4.60 -1.93 19.28
N MET A 194 -4.83 -2.32 18.03
CA MET A 194 -5.81 -1.74 17.11
C MET A 194 -6.57 -2.81 16.35
N ILE A 195 -7.89 -2.70 16.36
CA ILE A 195 -8.78 -3.53 15.54
C ILE A 195 -9.60 -2.62 14.64
N ILE A 196 -9.59 -2.90 13.34
CA ILE A 196 -10.45 -2.28 12.35
C ILE A 196 -11.45 -3.35 11.91
N ILE A 197 -12.74 -2.99 11.85
CA ILE A 197 -13.76 -3.88 11.29
C ILE A 197 -14.10 -3.33 9.91
N ASP A 198 -13.80 -4.11 8.89
CA ASP A 198 -13.96 -3.74 7.50
C ASP A 198 -15.39 -4.08 7.03
N SER A 199 -16.32 -3.20 7.41
CA SER A 199 -17.71 -3.21 6.96
C SER A 199 -18.27 -1.80 7.00
N SER A 200 -19.02 -1.40 5.96
CA SER A 200 -19.81 -0.17 5.99
C SER A 200 -21.15 -0.34 6.71
N ASN A 201 -21.51 -1.57 7.10
CA ASN A 201 -22.77 -1.86 7.78
C ASN A 201 -22.59 -1.79 9.30
N GLU A 202 -23.19 -0.79 9.96
CA GLU A 202 -23.11 -0.60 11.40
C GLU A 202 -23.59 -1.82 12.21
N LYS A 203 -24.60 -2.55 11.71
CA LYS A 203 -25.12 -3.75 12.39
C LYS A 203 -24.11 -4.88 12.36
N GLU A 204 -23.43 -5.08 11.23
CA GLU A 204 -22.37 -6.10 11.11
C GLU A 204 -21.17 -5.75 11.97
N ARG A 205 -20.78 -4.47 12.00
CA ARG A 205 -19.75 -4.00 12.93
C ARG A 205 -20.11 -4.29 14.37
N ALA A 206 -21.32 -3.92 14.80
CA ALA A 206 -21.82 -4.18 16.15
C ALA A 206 -21.81 -5.69 16.47
N ARG A 207 -22.25 -6.53 15.53
CA ARG A 207 -22.21 -8.00 15.67
C ARG A 207 -20.78 -8.50 15.86
N ILE A 208 -19.82 -8.08 15.05
CA ILE A 208 -18.43 -8.53 15.15
C ILE A 208 -17.79 -8.07 16.47
N ILE A 209 -18.14 -6.89 16.98
CA ILE A 209 -17.66 -6.40 18.28
C ILE A 209 -18.10 -7.34 19.42
N THR A 210 -19.30 -7.91 19.37
CA THR A 210 -19.75 -8.85 20.41
C THR A 210 -19.01 -10.18 20.38
N LEU A 211 -18.52 -10.60 19.20
CA LEU A 211 -17.70 -11.80 19.02
C LEU A 211 -16.29 -11.64 19.62
N LEU A 212 -15.77 -10.40 19.69
CA LEU A 212 -14.43 -10.16 20.23
C LEU A 212 -14.35 -10.48 21.72
N PRO A 213 -13.21 -11.05 22.18
CA PRO A 213 -12.87 -11.12 23.61
C PRO A 213 -12.99 -9.76 24.30
N GLU A 214 -13.49 -9.73 25.54
CA GLU A 214 -13.82 -8.48 26.25
C GLU A 214 -12.64 -7.51 26.33
N ASN A 215 -11.43 -8.02 26.55
CA ASN A 215 -10.19 -7.26 26.64
C ASN A 215 -9.73 -6.63 25.31
N LEU A 216 -10.37 -6.97 24.19
CA LEU A 216 -10.07 -6.44 22.86
C LEU A 216 -11.14 -5.47 22.33
N ARG A 217 -12.36 -5.51 22.88
CA ARG A 217 -13.48 -4.66 22.39
C ARG A 217 -13.16 -3.17 22.43
N ASN A 218 -12.43 -2.71 23.45
CA ASN A 218 -12.02 -1.31 23.58
C ASN A 218 -10.90 -0.87 22.61
N LYS A 219 -10.30 -1.82 21.88
CA LYS A 219 -9.26 -1.56 20.87
C LYS A 219 -9.84 -1.36 19.47
N VAL A 220 -11.15 -1.56 19.30
CA VAL A 220 -11.83 -1.37 18.02
C VAL A 220 -11.92 0.12 17.69
N VAL A 221 -11.52 0.48 16.48
CA VAL A 221 -11.64 1.83 15.91
C VAL A 221 -13.11 2.11 15.57
N ILE A 222 -13.57 3.34 15.86
CA ILE A 222 -14.97 3.73 15.62
C ILE A 222 -15.31 3.83 14.12
N TYR A 223 -14.31 4.10 13.28
CA TYR A 223 -14.42 4.14 11.82
C TYR A 223 -14.21 2.75 11.20
N SER A 224 -14.95 2.48 10.14
CA SER A 224 -14.57 1.50 9.11
C SER A 224 -13.39 2.01 8.28
N LYS A 225 -12.75 1.11 7.54
CA LYS A 225 -11.64 1.45 6.62
C LYS A 225 -12.09 2.51 5.60
N LYS A 226 -13.27 2.31 5.01
CA LYS A 226 -13.88 3.23 4.03
C LYS A 226 -14.16 4.61 4.61
N GLU A 227 -14.81 4.71 5.76
CA GLU A 227 -15.11 6.01 6.37
C GLU A 227 -13.85 6.82 6.69
N LEU A 228 -12.78 6.14 7.12
CA LEU A 228 -11.50 6.80 7.39
C LEU A 228 -10.87 7.34 6.09
N ILE A 229 -10.91 6.56 5.01
CA ILE A 229 -10.43 7.00 3.69
C ILE A 229 -11.24 8.21 3.21
N ASP A 230 -12.57 8.11 3.21
CA ASP A 230 -13.47 9.17 2.74
C ASP A 230 -13.25 10.48 3.53
N LEU A 231 -13.08 10.38 4.86
CA LEU A 231 -12.75 11.53 5.71
C LEU A 231 -11.41 12.17 5.31
N LEU A 232 -10.36 11.35 5.17
CA LEU A 232 -9.01 11.85 4.85
C LEU A 232 -8.95 12.45 3.44
N GLU A 233 -9.55 11.81 2.44
CA GLU A 233 -9.61 12.30 1.07
C GLU A 233 -10.39 13.63 1.00
N LYS A 234 -11.53 13.71 1.69
CA LYS A 234 -12.31 14.95 1.79
C LYS A 234 -11.51 16.08 2.42
N GLN A 235 -10.76 15.81 3.48
CA GLN A 235 -10.00 16.85 4.20
C GLN A 235 -8.73 17.27 3.45
N LEU A 236 -7.96 16.31 2.93
CA LEU A 236 -6.72 16.59 2.21
C LEU A 236 -6.94 17.20 0.82
N SER A 237 -8.07 16.91 0.16
CA SER A 237 -8.42 17.56 -1.12
C SER A 237 -8.60 19.08 -0.98
N ARG A 238 -8.96 19.58 0.22
CA ARG A 238 -9.03 21.01 0.50
C ARG A 238 -7.68 21.71 0.31
N ILE A 239 -6.58 21.06 0.69
CA ILE A 239 -5.22 21.55 0.46
C ILE A 239 -4.97 21.66 -1.04
N ILE A 240 -5.28 20.62 -1.81
CA ILE A 240 -5.09 20.63 -3.26
C ILE A 240 -5.93 21.74 -3.92
N SER A 241 -7.12 22.05 -3.41
CA SER A 241 -7.93 23.14 -3.94
C SER A 241 -7.50 24.55 -3.48
N ALA A 242 -6.68 24.67 -2.44
CA ALA A 242 -6.33 25.95 -1.84
C ALA A 242 -5.26 26.69 -2.67
N VAL A 243 -5.55 27.94 -3.03
CA VAL A 243 -4.68 28.77 -3.87
C VAL A 243 -3.37 29.07 -3.14
N GLU A 244 -3.43 29.23 -1.82
CA GLU A 244 -2.34 29.53 -0.88
C GLU A 244 -1.25 28.45 -0.88
N THR A 245 -1.64 27.21 -1.14
CA THR A 245 -0.73 26.06 -1.15
C THR A 245 -0.06 25.87 -2.52
N ASN A 246 -0.39 26.71 -3.49
CA ASN A 246 0.25 26.69 -4.80
C ASN A 246 1.71 27.14 -4.64
N PRO A 247 2.70 26.41 -5.20
CA PRO A 247 4.10 26.81 -5.12
C PRO A 247 4.44 28.19 -5.72
N LEU A 248 3.52 28.76 -6.50
CA LEU A 248 3.65 30.05 -7.19
C LEU A 248 2.79 31.16 -6.56
N PHE A 249 2.01 30.87 -5.51
CA PHE A 249 0.97 31.76 -4.97
C PHE A 249 1.44 33.20 -4.70
N GLU A 250 2.57 33.39 -4.01
CA GLU A 250 3.10 34.72 -3.67
C GLU A 250 4.11 35.26 -4.68
N ARG A 251 4.43 34.46 -5.70
CA ARG A 251 5.49 34.77 -6.68
C ARG A 251 4.94 35.31 -7.98
N MET A 252 3.71 34.95 -8.32
CA MET A 252 3.02 35.38 -9.52
C MET A 252 1.52 35.47 -9.28
N VAL A 253 0.91 36.54 -9.78
CA VAL A 253 -0.56 36.62 -9.85
C VAL A 253 -1.02 35.73 -11.00
N LEU A 254 -1.51 34.53 -10.68
CA LEU A 254 -2.01 33.57 -11.66
C LEU A 254 -3.55 33.57 -11.67
N PRO A 255 -4.19 33.44 -12.85
CA PRO A 255 -5.62 33.18 -12.94
C PRO A 255 -6.02 31.92 -12.14
N PRO A 256 -7.19 31.91 -11.48
CA PRO A 256 -7.64 30.79 -10.65
C PRO A 256 -7.62 29.43 -11.36
N GLU A 257 -7.92 29.40 -12.66
CA GLU A 257 -7.91 28.17 -13.47
C GLU A 257 -6.50 27.57 -13.62
N ILE A 258 -5.47 28.42 -13.74
CA ILE A 258 -4.08 27.99 -13.84
C ILE A 258 -3.61 27.47 -12.48
N VAL A 259 -3.97 28.16 -11.39
CA VAL A 259 -3.68 27.70 -10.02
C VAL A 259 -4.28 26.32 -9.77
N ALA A 260 -5.56 26.14 -10.12
CA ALA A 260 -6.25 24.86 -9.96
C ALA A 260 -5.59 23.73 -10.76
N ARG A 261 -5.16 24.00 -12.01
CA ARG A 261 -4.42 23.01 -12.83
C ARG A 261 -3.07 22.65 -12.23
N VAL A 262 -2.29 23.64 -11.78
CA VAL A 262 -0.98 23.43 -11.16
C VAL A 262 -1.13 22.62 -9.88
N ASN A 263 -2.07 22.98 -9.01
CA ASN A 263 -2.30 22.22 -7.79
C ASN A 263 -2.79 20.80 -8.06
N LYS A 264 -3.69 20.60 -9.03
CA LYS A 264 -4.15 19.26 -9.43
C LYS A 264 -3.00 18.41 -9.98
N PHE A 265 -2.11 19.01 -10.76
CA PHE A 265 -0.93 18.34 -11.31
C PHE A 265 0.06 17.93 -10.23
N ILE A 266 0.30 18.78 -9.24
CA ILE A 266 1.14 18.45 -8.08
C ILE A 266 0.44 17.39 -7.21
N GLY A 267 -0.86 17.57 -6.97
CA GLY A 267 -1.71 16.67 -6.20
C GLY A 267 -1.10 16.33 -4.84
N LYS A 268 -0.88 15.04 -4.62
CA LYS A 268 -0.32 14.50 -3.36
C LYS A 268 1.14 14.92 -3.13
N ASN A 269 1.88 15.36 -4.14
CA ASN A 269 3.28 15.79 -3.99
C ASN A 269 3.41 17.21 -3.41
N ASN A 270 2.29 17.86 -3.08
CA ASN A 270 2.30 19.18 -2.47
C ASN A 270 2.91 19.11 -1.05
N LEU A 271 3.81 20.02 -0.70
CA LEU A 271 4.49 20.02 0.60
C LEU A 271 3.51 20.16 1.77
N SER A 272 2.53 21.07 1.68
CA SER A 272 1.46 21.20 2.68
C SER A 272 0.63 19.93 2.79
N TYR A 273 0.37 19.24 1.67
CA TYR A 273 -0.33 17.96 1.68
C TYR A 273 0.46 16.89 2.44
N GLN A 274 1.76 16.76 2.14
CA GLN A 274 2.63 15.79 2.80
C GLN A 274 2.80 16.08 4.30
N ASN A 275 2.97 17.36 4.66
CA ASN A 275 3.05 17.81 6.05
C ASN A 275 1.75 17.51 6.81
N ALA A 276 0.60 17.81 6.21
CA ALA A 276 -0.70 17.50 6.80
C ALA A 276 -0.88 15.99 6.99
N LEU A 277 -0.60 15.19 5.97
CA LEU A 277 -0.70 13.72 6.05
C LEU A 277 0.22 13.17 7.15
N ALA A 278 1.47 13.62 7.24
CA ALA A 278 2.42 13.21 8.27
C ALA A 278 1.97 13.60 9.69
N ALA A 279 1.35 14.77 9.85
CA ALA A 279 0.79 15.21 11.13
C ALA A 279 -0.45 14.39 11.52
N ILE A 280 -1.36 14.13 10.57
CA ILE A 280 -2.57 13.33 10.79
C ILE A 280 -2.22 11.89 11.21
N LYS A 281 -1.20 11.28 10.59
CA LYS A 281 -0.71 9.93 10.93
C LYS A 281 -0.27 9.79 12.40
N ARG A 282 0.05 10.90 13.09
CA ARG A 282 0.47 10.89 14.50
C ARG A 282 -0.71 10.99 15.47
N ILE A 283 -1.92 11.26 14.97
CA ILE A 283 -3.12 11.37 15.81
C ILE A 283 -3.62 9.96 16.12
N ARG A 284 -3.88 9.71 17.39
CA ARG A 284 -4.55 8.47 17.82
C ARG A 284 -5.96 8.38 17.21
N LEU A 285 -6.25 7.27 16.53
CA LEU A 285 -7.59 6.95 16.05
C LEU A 285 -8.58 6.78 17.22
N PRO A 286 -9.80 7.33 17.12
CA PRO A 286 -10.81 7.19 18.15
C PRO A 286 -11.32 5.75 18.23
N ARG A 287 -11.46 5.26 19.45
CA ARG A 287 -11.98 3.93 19.79
C ARG A 287 -13.48 4.02 20.05
N ILE A 288 -14.15 2.87 20.03
CA ILE A 288 -15.60 2.79 20.30
C ILE A 288 -15.98 3.44 21.64
N GLN A 289 -15.17 3.25 22.68
CA GLN A 289 -15.40 3.83 24.01
C GLN A 289 -15.37 5.36 24.03
N ASP A 290 -14.70 5.99 23.06
CA ASP A 290 -14.61 7.45 22.97
C ASP A 290 -15.93 8.05 22.43
N GLY A 291 -16.73 7.22 21.74
CA GLY A 291 -18.04 7.56 21.20
C GLY A 291 -18.04 8.75 20.24
N GLU A 292 -19.20 9.35 20.05
CA GLU A 292 -19.38 10.51 19.17
C GLU A 292 -18.53 11.73 19.58
N LYS A 293 -18.28 11.90 20.87
CA LYS A 293 -17.40 12.97 21.36
C LYS A 293 -15.96 12.78 20.89
N GLY A 294 -15.43 11.55 21.00
CA GLY A 294 -14.11 11.20 20.49
C GLY A 294 -14.00 11.33 18.98
N LYS A 295 -15.05 10.92 18.26
CA LYS A 295 -15.15 11.07 16.79
C LYS A 295 -15.02 12.53 16.38
N ARG A 296 -15.83 13.43 16.96
CA ARG A 296 -15.78 14.88 16.68
C ARG A 296 -14.44 15.49 17.03
N ALA A 297 -13.88 15.15 18.20
CA ALA A 297 -12.57 15.67 18.62
C ALA A 297 -11.43 15.24 17.69
N TYR A 298 -11.53 14.06 17.06
CA TYR A 298 -10.58 13.61 16.05
C TYR A 298 -10.72 14.41 14.75
N GLU A 299 -11.95 14.60 14.27
CA GLU A 299 -12.25 15.37 13.06
C GLU A 299 -11.84 16.85 13.19
N GLU A 300 -12.11 17.48 14.35
CA GLU A 300 -11.69 18.85 14.66
C GLU A 300 -10.16 19.02 14.64
N LYS A 301 -9.41 18.02 15.14
CA LYS A 301 -7.93 18.03 15.09
C LYS A 301 -7.41 17.94 13.66
N ILE A 302 -8.02 17.07 12.83
CA ILE A 302 -7.68 16.98 11.41
C ILE A 302 -7.95 18.33 10.74
N GLU A 303 -9.14 18.89 10.93
CA GLU A 303 -9.51 20.17 10.34
C GLU A 303 -8.55 21.29 10.74
N LYS A 304 -8.16 21.36 12.01
CA LYS A 304 -7.17 22.31 12.49
C LYS A 304 -5.82 22.18 11.75
N ILE A 305 -5.30 20.96 11.62
CA ILE A 305 -4.04 20.69 10.91
C ILE A 305 -4.14 21.11 9.43
N ILE A 306 -5.26 20.77 8.78
CA ILE A 306 -5.50 21.14 7.38
C ILE A 306 -5.50 22.66 7.24
N ASN A 307 -6.23 23.38 8.10
CA ASN A 307 -6.29 24.84 8.07
C ASN A 307 -4.91 25.46 8.31
N GLU A 308 -4.13 24.97 9.28
CA GLU A 308 -2.76 25.44 9.54
C GLU A 308 -1.82 25.19 8.35
N CYS A 309 -1.93 24.04 7.67
CA CYS A 309 -1.11 23.74 6.49
C CYS A 309 -1.51 24.57 5.26
N ILE A 310 -2.76 25.00 5.17
CA ILE A 310 -3.23 25.94 4.13
C ILE A 310 -2.69 27.35 4.42
N THR A 311 -2.82 27.83 5.66
CA THR A 311 -2.40 29.20 6.03
C THR A 311 -0.88 29.37 6.07
N ASN A 312 -0.14 28.36 6.52
CA ASN A 312 1.31 28.43 6.73
C ASN A 312 2.12 27.78 5.59
N GLY A 313 1.47 27.43 4.47
CA GLY A 313 2.00 26.62 3.39
C GLY A 313 3.24 27.17 2.66
N GLN A 314 3.70 28.37 3.01
CA GLN A 314 5.00 28.91 2.60
C GLN A 314 5.69 29.59 3.80
N THR A 315 6.43 28.83 4.61
CA THR A 315 7.42 29.41 5.53
C THR A 315 8.81 28.92 5.13
N ASP A 316 9.70 29.88 4.79
CA ASP A 316 11.17 29.91 4.59
C ASP A 316 11.95 28.70 3.99
N GLU A 317 11.51 27.46 4.14
CA GLU A 317 12.19 26.28 3.58
C GLU A 317 12.04 26.15 2.07
N SER A 318 10.91 26.60 1.50
CA SER A 318 10.74 26.69 0.04
C SER A 318 11.75 27.67 -0.58
N GLU A 319 12.18 28.71 0.15
CA GLU A 319 13.22 29.64 -0.26
C GLU A 319 14.64 29.03 -0.14
N LYS A 320 14.92 28.27 0.94
CA LYS A 320 16.17 27.51 1.08
C LYS A 320 16.33 26.40 0.03
N ILE A 321 15.26 25.67 -0.28
CA ILE A 321 15.28 24.62 -1.32
C ILE A 321 15.55 25.27 -2.68
N ILE A 322 14.88 26.38 -2.99
CA ILE A 322 15.04 27.05 -4.28
C ILE A 322 16.40 27.74 -4.41
N ASN A 323 16.90 28.37 -3.36
CA ASN A 323 18.24 28.96 -3.37
C ASN A 323 19.35 27.90 -3.40
N LYS A 324 19.14 26.72 -2.79
CA LYS A 324 20.07 25.58 -2.87
C LYS A 324 20.02 24.90 -4.25
N CYS A 325 18.86 24.91 -4.92
CA CYS A 325 18.69 24.44 -6.30
C CYS A 325 19.22 25.43 -7.36
N ILE A 326 19.20 26.74 -7.09
CA ILE A 326 19.77 27.78 -7.98
C ILE A 326 21.31 27.82 -7.88
N THR A 327 21.88 27.57 -6.70
CA THR A 327 23.33 27.67 -6.46
C THR A 327 24.12 26.40 -6.76
N ASN A 328 23.50 25.22 -6.68
CA ASN A 328 24.16 23.96 -7.08
C ASN A 328 23.88 23.66 -8.56
N LYS A 329 24.91 23.84 -9.40
CA LYS A 329 24.98 23.33 -10.79
C LYS A 329 25.10 21.79 -10.83
N GLN A 330 24.17 21.08 -10.20
CA GLN A 330 23.96 19.66 -10.46
C GLN A 330 22.50 19.49 -10.85
N THR A 331 22.32 19.34 -12.15
CA THR A 331 21.08 18.92 -12.80
C THR A 331 20.76 17.51 -12.33
N ASP A 332 19.95 17.41 -11.28
CA ASP A 332 19.32 16.16 -10.86
C ASP A 332 17.82 16.21 -11.20
N GLU A 333 17.24 15.05 -11.51
CA GLU A 333 16.00 14.85 -12.28
C GLU A 333 14.71 15.49 -11.71
N SER A 334 14.78 16.17 -10.56
CA SER A 334 13.64 16.73 -9.81
C SER A 334 12.88 17.89 -10.47
N TYR A 335 13.46 18.57 -11.47
CA TYR A 335 12.78 19.67 -12.19
C TYR A 335 12.43 19.37 -13.64
N SER A 336 12.73 18.17 -14.17
CA SER A 336 12.15 17.75 -15.46
C SER A 336 10.62 17.74 -15.39
N PHE A 337 10.06 17.51 -14.19
CA PHE A 337 8.63 17.55 -13.89
C PHE A 337 8.03 18.96 -14.01
N LEU A 338 8.69 20.00 -13.49
CA LEU A 338 8.21 21.39 -13.58
C LEU A 338 8.35 21.92 -15.01
N LEU A 339 9.43 21.55 -15.71
CA LEU A 339 9.58 21.83 -17.14
C LEU A 339 8.50 21.11 -17.95
N LYS A 340 8.24 19.82 -17.67
CA LYS A 340 7.17 19.02 -18.28
C LYS A 340 5.77 19.57 -17.96
N ALA A 341 5.53 20.10 -16.76
CA ALA A 341 4.26 20.71 -16.35
C ALA A 341 4.00 22.03 -17.10
N LEU A 342 5.05 22.84 -17.22
CA LEU A 342 5.03 24.11 -17.95
C LEU A 342 4.95 23.88 -19.47
N THR A 343 5.53 22.80 -20.01
CA THR A 343 5.39 22.42 -21.42
C THR A 343 4.08 21.68 -21.72
N ALA A 344 3.52 20.92 -20.77
CA ALA A 344 2.20 20.30 -20.90
C ALA A 344 1.07 21.34 -20.83
N THR A 345 1.33 22.50 -20.22
CA THR A 345 0.44 23.68 -20.28
C THR A 345 0.76 24.61 -21.46
N ALA A 346 1.87 24.37 -22.20
CA ALA A 346 2.28 25.14 -23.37
C ALA A 346 1.57 24.73 -24.68
N ALA A 347 0.26 24.46 -24.61
CA ALA A 347 -0.64 24.71 -25.74
C ALA A 347 -1.16 26.17 -25.77
N VAL A 348 -0.66 27.02 -24.87
CA VAL A 348 -0.95 28.47 -24.83
C VAL A 348 0.35 29.24 -25.07
N GLY A 349 0.69 29.46 -26.34
CA GLY A 349 1.98 29.96 -26.83
C GLY A 349 2.41 31.39 -26.43
N GLY A 350 1.81 32.00 -25.41
CA GLY A 350 2.20 33.33 -24.90
C GLY A 350 3.00 33.31 -23.60
N LEU A 351 2.70 32.37 -22.70
CA LEU A 351 3.27 32.36 -21.34
C LEU A 351 4.72 31.87 -21.30
N ALA A 352 5.10 30.92 -22.15
CA ALA A 352 6.45 30.35 -22.17
C ALA A 352 7.52 31.38 -22.63
N LEU A 353 7.19 32.22 -23.62
CA LEU A 353 8.08 33.28 -24.10
C LEU A 353 8.18 34.44 -23.08
N GLY A 354 7.06 34.78 -22.43
CA GLY A 354 7.06 35.78 -21.35
C GLY A 354 7.90 35.36 -20.15
N LEU A 355 7.80 34.09 -19.74
CA LEU A 355 8.58 33.56 -18.61
C LEU A 355 10.06 33.38 -18.97
N ALA A 356 10.38 32.91 -20.18
CA ALA A 356 11.77 32.79 -20.65
C ALA A 356 12.46 34.16 -20.73
N ALA A 357 11.75 35.20 -21.17
CA ALA A 357 12.22 36.58 -21.19
C ALA A 357 12.40 37.16 -19.78
N LEU A 358 11.47 36.85 -18.85
CA LEU A 358 11.58 37.25 -17.45
C LEU A 358 12.81 36.62 -16.77
N ILE A 359 13.07 35.35 -17.05
CA ILE A 359 14.23 34.59 -16.54
C ILE A 359 15.54 35.14 -17.12
N THR A 360 15.57 35.54 -18.39
CA THR A 360 16.77 36.15 -18.99
C THR A 360 17.03 37.57 -18.48
N VAL A 361 15.99 38.36 -18.23
CA VAL A 361 16.12 39.72 -17.66
C VAL A 361 16.57 39.67 -16.20
N LEU A 362 16.05 38.73 -15.40
CA LEU A 362 16.49 38.52 -14.02
C LEU A 362 17.92 37.96 -13.92
N ALA A 363 18.36 37.17 -14.91
CA ALA A 363 19.73 36.64 -14.99
C ALA A 363 20.78 37.67 -15.44
N ALA A 364 20.38 38.74 -16.13
CA ALA A 364 21.32 39.70 -16.75
C ALA A 364 21.63 40.94 -15.90
N GLY A 365 20.95 41.17 -14.77
CA GLY A 365 21.33 42.17 -13.77
C GLY A 365 21.37 43.64 -14.22
N ALA A 366 20.83 44.00 -15.39
CA ALA A 366 20.81 45.38 -15.87
C ALA A 366 19.65 45.60 -16.86
N ILE A 367 18.75 46.53 -16.53
CA ILE A 367 17.94 47.46 -17.39
C ILE A 367 16.64 47.84 -16.63
N PRO A 368 16.15 49.11 -16.68
CA PRO A 368 14.95 49.54 -15.95
C PRO A 368 13.65 49.04 -16.57
N LEU A 369 12.69 48.69 -15.70
CA LEU A 369 11.46 47.93 -15.93
C LEU A 369 10.32 48.64 -16.70
N ALA A 370 10.56 49.77 -17.37
CA ALA A 370 9.47 50.66 -17.82
C ALA A 370 9.10 50.55 -19.32
N THR A 371 9.93 49.97 -20.19
CA THR A 371 9.72 50.04 -21.65
C THR A 371 9.37 48.70 -22.32
N THR A 372 9.27 47.60 -21.58
CA THR A 372 8.97 46.26 -22.11
C THR A 372 7.48 45.87 -22.08
N PHE A 373 6.63 46.63 -21.36
CA PHE A 373 5.22 46.27 -21.20
C PHE A 373 4.31 46.67 -22.38
N THR A 374 4.71 47.62 -23.23
CA THR A 374 3.85 48.16 -24.29
C THR A 374 3.86 47.37 -25.60
N VAL A 375 4.83 46.47 -25.81
CA VAL A 375 4.95 45.71 -27.08
C VAL A 375 4.39 44.28 -26.99
N VAL A 376 4.32 43.70 -25.78
CA VAL A 376 3.85 42.32 -25.59
C VAL A 376 2.32 42.22 -25.46
N GLY A 377 1.65 43.30 -25.03
CA GLY A 377 0.19 43.31 -24.83
C GLY A 377 -0.65 43.27 -26.12
N ALA A 378 -0.11 43.68 -27.27
CA ALA A 378 -0.88 43.78 -28.51
C ALA A 378 -0.84 42.50 -29.38
N ALA A 379 0.12 41.60 -29.18
CA ALA A 379 0.29 40.40 -30.01
C ALA A 379 -0.49 39.16 -29.49
N CYS A 380 -0.92 39.15 -28.22
CA CYS A 380 -1.55 37.99 -27.59
C CYS A 380 -3.06 37.83 -27.85
N LEU A 381 -3.74 38.83 -28.43
CA LEU A 381 -5.20 38.80 -28.63
C LEU A 381 -5.65 38.20 -29.98
N GLY A 382 -4.75 38.02 -30.95
CA GLY A 382 -5.10 37.54 -32.29
C GLY A 382 -5.12 36.02 -32.50
N VAL A 383 -4.48 35.25 -31.61
CA VAL A 383 -4.21 33.81 -31.84
C VAL A 383 -5.09 32.89 -30.97
N ALA A 384 -5.86 33.46 -30.03
CA ALA A 384 -6.67 32.70 -29.07
C ALA A 384 -7.99 32.12 -29.64
N ALA A 385 -8.44 32.56 -30.83
CA ALA A 385 -9.78 32.22 -31.33
C ALA A 385 -9.86 30.94 -32.19
N SER A 386 -8.76 30.46 -32.78
CA SER A 386 -8.79 29.39 -33.78
C SER A 386 -8.43 27.99 -33.26
N THR A 387 -7.80 27.87 -32.10
CA THR A 387 -7.32 26.59 -31.55
C THR A 387 -8.30 25.92 -30.57
N PHE A 388 -9.44 26.56 -30.30
CA PHE A 388 -10.38 26.17 -29.24
C PHE A 388 -11.31 24.99 -29.57
N PHE A 389 -11.34 24.49 -30.82
CA PHE A 389 -12.32 23.48 -31.25
C PHE A 389 -11.80 22.04 -31.44
N TYR A 390 -10.50 21.77 -31.30
CA TYR A 390 -9.93 20.51 -31.81
C TYR A 390 -9.53 19.43 -30.77
N HIS A 391 -9.55 19.69 -29.45
CA HIS A 391 -8.92 18.75 -28.47
C HIS A 391 -9.81 18.28 -27.31
N SER A 392 -11.12 18.46 -27.38
CA SER A 392 -12.06 18.00 -26.34
C SER A 392 -12.36 16.48 -26.36
N TYR A 393 -11.64 15.64 -27.10
CA TYR A 393 -12.08 14.26 -27.36
C TYR A 393 -11.22 13.09 -26.85
N THR A 394 -10.03 13.28 -26.26
CA THR A 394 -9.21 12.11 -25.87
C THR A 394 -8.32 12.33 -24.64
N ALA A 395 -8.77 11.91 -23.46
CA ALA A 395 -7.92 11.35 -22.40
C ALA A 395 -8.78 10.63 -21.34
N LYS A 396 -8.66 9.30 -21.33
CA LYS A 396 -9.33 8.35 -20.43
C LYS A 396 -8.79 8.46 -19.00
N GLU A 397 -9.68 8.16 -18.05
CA GLU A 397 -9.41 7.94 -16.62
C GLU A 397 -8.53 6.70 -16.41
N GLU A 398 -7.52 6.80 -15.54
CA GLU A 398 -6.86 5.65 -14.91
C GLU A 398 -6.94 5.80 -13.38
N SER A 399 -7.47 4.75 -12.76
CA SER A 399 -7.87 4.59 -11.37
C SER A 399 -6.70 4.29 -10.43
N ILE A 400 -6.83 4.73 -9.17
CA ILE A 400 -5.82 4.65 -8.09
C ILE A 400 -5.91 3.32 -7.34
N GLU A 401 -4.79 2.59 -7.24
CA GLU A 401 -4.62 1.42 -6.35
C GLU A 401 -4.10 1.81 -4.94
N VAL A 402 -4.90 1.40 -3.94
CA VAL A 402 -4.67 0.84 -2.58
C VAL A 402 -3.25 0.80 -1.97
N SER A 403 -2.42 1.85 -2.06
CA SER A 403 -1.11 1.88 -1.35
C SER A 403 -1.10 2.68 -0.03
N CYS A 404 -2.06 3.59 0.19
CA CYS A 404 -2.04 4.47 1.37
C CYS A 404 -2.41 3.78 2.70
N LEU A 405 -3.13 2.65 2.68
CA LEU A 405 -3.62 2.00 3.90
C LEU A 405 -2.58 1.11 4.59
N ASN A 406 -1.56 0.63 3.87
CA ASN A 406 -0.55 -0.26 4.44
C ASN A 406 0.51 0.47 5.29
N SER A 407 0.47 1.81 5.32
CA SER A 407 1.45 2.69 5.99
C SER A 407 0.87 3.54 7.13
N LEU A 408 -0.38 3.23 7.53
CA LEU A 408 -1.11 3.78 8.66
C LEU A 408 -1.29 2.64 9.67
#